data_AF-A0A380EL58-F1
#
_entry.id   AF-A0A380EL58-F1
#
_cell.length_a   1.000
_cell.length_b   1.000
_cell.length_c   1.000
_cell.angle_alpha   90.00
_cell.angle_beta   90.00
_cell.angle_gamma   90.00
#
_symmetry.space_group_name_H-M   'P 1'
#
loop_
_entity.id
_entity.type
_entity.pdbx_description
1 polymer ?
#
loop_
_entity_poly.entity_id
_entity_poly.type
_entity_poly.pdbx_seq_one_letter_code
_entity_poly.pdbx_strand_id
1 'polypeptide(L)' 'MNERMVDQSMHSEETDFELSLRPTRLRQYIGQNSIKSNLEVFIKAAKLRHEPLDHVLLLAPWIR' A
#
# COMPACT_ATOMS: atom_id res chain seq x y z
N MET A 1 -28.52 3.73 -24.23
CA MET A 1 -27.36 3.28 -23.45
C MET A 1 -26.31 4.38 -23.54
N ASN A 2 -25.85 4.95 -22.42
CA ASN A 2 -24.75 5.92 -22.46
C ASN A 2 -23.43 5.16 -22.59
N GLU A 3 -22.77 5.31 -23.74
CA GLU A 3 -21.37 4.92 -23.91
C GLU A 3 -20.54 5.64 -22.86
N ARG A 4 -20.00 4.89 -21.89
CA ARG A 4 -18.88 5.38 -21.10
C ARG A 4 -17.68 5.47 -22.04
N MET A 5 -17.48 6.65 -22.62
CA MET A 5 -16.22 7.00 -23.27
C MET A 5 -15.16 7.07 -22.18
N VAL A 6 -14.36 6.01 -22.05
CA VAL A 6 -13.14 6.05 -21.24
C VAL A 6 -12.10 6.72 -22.10
N ASP A 7 -11.84 8.00 -21.86
CA ASP A 7 -10.72 8.69 -22.47
C ASP A 7 -9.42 8.07 -21.92
N GLN A 8 -8.63 7.47 -22.81
CA GLN A 8 -7.31 6.88 -22.51
C GLN A 8 -6.18 7.91 -22.67
N SER A 9 -6.50 9.20 -22.82
CA SER A 9 -5.47 10.23 -22.84
C SER A 9 -4.72 10.20 -21.52
N MET A 10 -3.45 9.79 -21.55
CA MET A 10 -2.58 9.76 -20.37
C MET A 10 -2.39 11.20 -19.86
N HIS A 11 -3.29 11.64 -19.01
CA HIS A 11 -3.16 12.90 -18.30
C HIS A 11 -2.08 12.70 -17.23
N SER A 12 -0.92 13.31 -17.46
CA SER A 12 0.21 13.28 -16.51
C SER A 12 -0.22 13.76 -15.12
N GLU A 13 -1.15 14.71 -15.06
CA GLU A 13 -1.72 15.24 -13.82
C GLU A 13 -2.57 14.19 -13.06
N GLU A 14 -3.37 13.38 -13.76
CA GLU A 14 -4.11 12.26 -13.14
C GLU A 14 -3.15 11.18 -12.62
N THR A 15 -2.07 10.91 -13.36
CA THR A 15 -1.06 9.92 -12.94
C THR A 15 -0.33 10.38 -11.67
N ASP A 16 0.08 11.64 -11.63
CA ASP A 16 0.73 12.22 -10.44
C ASP A 16 -0.21 12.27 -9.24
N PHE A 17 -1.49 12.57 -9.47
CA PHE A 17 -2.52 12.54 -8.44
C PHE A 17 -2.72 11.13 -7.88
N GLU A 18 -2.88 10.12 -8.71
CA GLU A 18 -3.00 8.71 -8.31
C GLU A 18 -1.78 8.21 -7.53
N LEU A 19 -0.57 8.62 -7.94
CA LEU A 19 0.66 8.28 -7.22
C LEU A 19 0.71 8.94 -5.83
N SER A 20 0.17 10.15 -5.68
CA SER A 20 0.10 10.85 -4.40
C SER A 20 -0.80 10.16 -3.37
N LEU A 21 -1.81 9.42 -3.84
CA LEU A 21 -2.73 8.64 -3.00
C LEU A 21 -2.10 7.36 -2.46
N ARG A 22 -1.00 6.88 -3.06
CA ARG A 22 -0.33 5.64 -2.66
C ARG A 22 0.73 5.94 -1.60
N PRO A 23 0.57 5.45 -0.36
CA PRO A 23 1.55 5.66 0.69
C PRO A 23 2.93 5.11 0.28
N THR A 24 3.98 5.94 0.36
CA THR A 24 5.36 5.53 0.06
C THR A 24 6.08 4.96 1.28
N ARG A 25 5.52 5.20 2.48
CA ARG A 25 6.01 4.68 3.75
C ARG A 25 4.87 4.02 4.51
N LEU A 26 5.19 2.93 5.22
CA LEU A 26 4.23 2.21 6.07
C LEU A 26 3.48 3.13 7.04
N ARG A 27 4.17 4.14 7.59
CA ARG A 27 3.58 5.13 8.51
C ARG A 27 2.51 6.03 7.89
N GLN A 28 2.53 6.23 6.57
CA GLN A 28 1.51 7.02 5.86
C GLN A 28 0.23 6.20 5.62
N TYR A 29 0.28 4.88 5.81
CA TYR A 29 -0.89 4.02 5.65
C TYR A 29 -1.90 4.28 6.78
N ILE A 30 -3.11 4.67 6.39
CA ILE A 30 -4.19 5.03 7.32
C ILE A 30 -4.91 3.75 7.77
N GLY A 31 -5.16 3.62 9.08
CA GLY A 31 -5.81 2.44 9.67
C GLY A 31 -4.88 1.25 9.88
N GLN A 32 -5.47 0.08 10.16
CA GLN A 32 -4.76 -1.19 10.40
C GLN A 32 -3.59 -1.12 11.41
N ASN A 33 -3.78 -0.38 12.51
CA ASN A 33 -2.70 -0.09 13.48
C ASN A 33 -2.01 -1.35 14.04
N SER A 34 -2.77 -2.42 14.32
CA SER A 34 -2.23 -3.69 14.80
C SER A 34 -1.28 -4.33 13.79
N ILE A 35 -1.68 -4.40 12.52
CA ILE A 35 -0.86 -4.99 11.45
C ILE A 35 0.39 -4.14 11.21
N LYS A 36 0.26 -2.81 11.18
CA LYS A 36 1.42 -1.91 11.04
C LYS A 36 2.43 -2.11 12.16
N SER A 37 1.97 -2.20 13.42
CA SER A 37 2.86 -2.42 14.57
C SER A 37 3.61 -3.76 14.46
N ASN A 38 2.93 -4.84 14.09
CA ASN A 38 3.58 -6.14 13.91
C ASN A 38 4.62 -6.09 12.77
N LEU A 39 4.26 -5.46 11.65
CA LEU A 39 5.16 -5.34 10.50
C LEU A 39 6.39 -4.48 10.83
N GLU A 40 6.26 -3.43 11.63
CA GLU A 40 7.40 -2.64 12.11
C GLU A 40 8.38 -3.49 12.93
N VAL A 41 7.89 -4.37 13.80
CA VAL A 41 8.73 -5.30 14.56
C VAL A 41 9.47 -6.27 13.64
N PHE A 42 8.77 -6.88 12.67
CA PHE A 42 9.39 -7.81 11.73
C PHE A 42 10.44 -7.13 10.85
N ILE A 43 10.14 -5.95 10.30
CA ILE A 43 11.09 -5.16 9.50
C ILE A 43 12.32 -4.81 10.33
N LYS A 44 12.13 -4.40 11.59
CA LYS A 44 13.25 -4.08 12.49
C LYS A 44 14.13 -5.31 12.74
N ALA A 45 13.52 -6.47 12.98
CA ALA A 45 14.23 -7.71 13.21
C ALA A 45 15.03 -8.16 11.97
N ALA A 46 14.44 -8.09 10.77
CA ALA A 46 15.13 -8.41 9.51
C ALA A 46 16.33 -7.46 9.27
N LYS A 47 16.14 -6.16 9.51
CA LYS A 47 17.23 -5.17 9.43
C LYS A 47 18.38 -5.47 10.40
N LEU A 48 18.09 -5.89 11.63
CA LEU A 48 19.11 -6.24 12.62
C LEU A 48 19.92 -7.48 12.20
N ARG A 49 19.30 -8.42 11.50
CA ARG A 49 19.95 -9.64 10.98
C ARG A 49 20.65 -9.42 9.64
N HIS A 50 20.50 -8.24 9.03
CA HIS A 50 21.00 -7.93 7.69
C HIS A 50 20.52 -8.91 6.61
N GLU A 51 19.32 -9.44 6.78
CA GLU A 51 18.69 -10.36 5.82
C GLU A 51 17.36 -9.78 5.33
N PRO A 52 16.87 -10.21 4.16
CA PRO A 52 15.54 -9.87 3.70
C PRO A 52 14.48 -10.31 4.70
N LEU A 53 13.40 -9.53 4.82
CA LEU A 53 12.21 -9.99 5.51
C LEU A 53 11.60 -11.16 4.73
N ASP A 54 11.32 -12.26 5.43
CA ASP A 54 10.64 -13.41 4.85
C ASP A 54 9.25 -13.07 4.30
N HIS A 55 8.66 -14.03 3.57
CA HIS A 55 7.32 -13.90 3.01
C HIS A 55 6.28 -13.69 4.12
N VAL A 56 5.48 -12.63 3.97
CA VAL A 56 4.38 -12.30 4.90
C VAL A 56 3.05 -12.44 4.17
N LEU A 57 2.12 -13.18 4.77
CA LEU A 57 0.74 -13.24 4.32
C LEU A 57 -0.10 -12.24 5.12
N LEU A 58 -0.72 -11.28 4.44
CA LEU A 58 -1.65 -10.33 5.05
C LEU A 58 -3.09 -10.73 4.68
N LEU A 59 -3.88 -11.07 5.68
CA LEU A 59 -5.29 -11.39 5.53
C LEU A 59 -6.11 -10.19 6.00
N ALA A 60 -6.74 -9.49 5.06
CA ALA A 60 -7.74 -8.49 5.40
C ALA A 60 -9.07 -9.20 5.69
N PRO A 61 -9.75 -8.92 6.83
CA PRO A 61 -11.12 -9.38 7.01
C PRO A 61 -12.00 -8.69 5.97
N TRP A 62 -12.86 -9.47 5.31
CA TRP A 62 -13.88 -8.91 4.42
C TRP A 62 -14.81 -8.04 5.27
N ILE A 63 -14.91 -6.76 4.94
CA ILE A 63 -15.91 -5.86 5.51
C ILE A 63 -17.28 -6.48 5.23
N ARG A 64 -18.07 -6.71 6.29
CA ARG A 64 -19.49 -7.03 6.16
C ARG A 64 -20.32 -5.76 6.25
#